data_AF-A0A967SWN5-F1
#
_entry.id   AF-A0A967SWN5-F1
#
_cell.length_a   1.000
_cell.length_b   1.000
_cell.length_c   1.000
_cell.angle_alpha   90.00
_cell.angle_beta   90.00
_cell.angle_gamma   90.00
#
_symmetry.space_group_name_H-M   'P 1'
#
loop_
_entity.id
_entity.type
_entity.pdbx_description
1 polymer ?
#
loop_
_entity_poly.entity_id
_entity_poly.type
_entity_poly.pdbx_seq_one_letter_code
_entity_poly.pdbx_strand_id
1 'polypeptide(L)' 'GTAFLNKHGVKATFYVVPSAMEGQIDGWKEAVSNGHEIGNHTLNHPCTGNFDWKR' A
#
# COMPACT_ATOMS: atom_id res chain seq x y z
N GLY A 1 5.94 -0.35 -11.06
CA GLY A 1 6.28 -0.68 -9.66
C GLY A 1 7.32 0.28 -9.12
N THR A 2 7.81 0.03 -7.92
CA THR A 2 8.81 0.86 -7.20
C THR A 2 10.08 1.13 -8.01
N ALA A 3 10.51 0.22 -8.89
CA ALA A 3 11.67 0.39 -9.76
C ALA A 3 11.68 1.71 -10.57
N PHE A 4 10.52 2.19 -11.03
CA PHE A 4 10.44 3.47 -11.75
C PHE A 4 10.70 4.67 -10.82
N LEU A 5 10.17 4.62 -9.60
CA LEU A 5 10.36 5.66 -8.59
C LEU A 5 11.81 5.67 -8.11
N ASN A 6 12.37 4.49 -7.87
CA ASN A 6 13.78 4.29 -7.51
C ASN A 6 14.72 4.90 -8.57
N LYS A 7 14.45 4.64 -9.85
CA LYS A 7 15.23 5.21 -10.97
C LYS A 7 15.31 6.73 -10.94
N HIS A 8 14.28 7.41 -10.44
CA HIS A 8 14.21 8.87 -10.39
C HIS A 8 14.51 9.43 -8.99
N GLY A 9 14.91 8.58 -8.03
CA GLY A 9 15.17 9.01 -6.65
C GLY A 9 13.91 9.48 -5.91
N VAL A 10 12.72 9.18 -6.40
CA VAL A 10 11.44 9.63 -5.83
C VAL A 10 11.02 8.67 -4.72
N LYS A 11 10.70 9.21 -3.54
CA LYS A 11 10.08 8.46 -2.44
C LYS A 11 8.57 8.66 -2.45
N ALA A 12 7.86 7.65 -1.96
CA ALA A 12 6.41 7.60 -1.99
C ALA A 12 5.90 6.88 -0.74
N THR A 13 4.68 7.21 -0.35
CA THR A 13 3.94 6.53 0.71
C THR A 13 2.81 5.73 0.07
N PHE A 14 2.77 4.43 0.32
CA PHE A 14 1.76 3.52 -0.23
C PHE A 14 0.75 3.17 0.86
N TYR A 15 -0.49 3.60 0.68
CA TYR A 15 -1.59 3.21 1.56
C TYR A 15 -2.09 1.83 1.12
N VAL A 16 -1.83 0.80 1.93
CA VAL A 16 -2.11 -0.60 1.59
C VAL A 16 -3.32 -1.16 2.34
N VAL A 17 -3.99 -2.11 1.69
CA VAL A 17 -4.98 -3.00 2.32
C VAL A 17 -4.25 -4.33 2.62
N PRO A 18 -4.27 -4.84 3.87
CA PRO A 18 -3.47 -6.01 4.26
C PRO A 18 -3.68 -7.25 3.39
N SER A 19 -4.94 -7.58 3.06
CA SER A 19 -5.26 -8.75 2.24
C SER A 19 -4.67 -8.68 0.82
N ALA A 20 -4.56 -7.48 0.24
CA ALA A 20 -3.92 -7.27 -1.05
C ALA A 20 -2.37 -7.31 -0.95
N MET A 21 -1.83 -6.93 0.21
CA MET A 21 -0.40 -6.92 0.49
C MET A 21 0.16 -8.33 0.66
N GLU A 22 -0.59 -9.24 1.29
CA GLU A 22 -0.18 -10.61 1.60
C GLU A 22 0.33 -11.40 0.38
N GLY A 23 -0.27 -11.21 -0.79
CA GLY A 23 0.15 -11.88 -2.03
C GLY A 23 1.49 -11.41 -2.60
N GLN A 24 2.06 -10.32 -2.09
CA GLN A 24 3.29 -9.70 -2.61
C GLN A 24 4.22 -9.19 -1.49
N ILE A 25 4.23 -9.86 -0.33
CA ILE A 25 4.97 -9.44 0.88
C ILE A 25 6.43 -9.06 0.59
N ASP A 26 7.14 -9.85 -0.22
CA ASP A 26 8.57 -9.58 -0.49
C ASP A 26 8.79 -8.32 -1.33
N GLY A 27 7.89 -8.02 -2.27
CA GLY A 27 7.90 -6.75 -3.01
C GLY A 27 7.64 -5.55 -2.10
N TRP A 28 6.80 -5.71 -1.09
CA TRP A 28 6.56 -4.66 -0.10
C TRP A 28 7.74 -4.47 0.85
N LYS A 29 8.43 -5.55 1.26
CA LYS A 29 9.70 -5.45 2.00
C LYS A 29 10.75 -4.71 1.19
N GLU A 30 10.85 -4.99 -0.12
CA GLU A 30 11.75 -4.28 -1.02
C GLU A 30 11.37 -2.81 -1.17
N ALA A 31 10.08 -2.48 -1.22
CA ALA A 31 9.64 -1.09 -1.25
C ALA A 31 10.14 -0.33 -0.01
N VAL A 32 9.99 -0.92 1.18
CA VAL A 32 10.45 -0.33 2.44
C VAL A 32 11.96 -0.23 2.50
N SER A 33 12.70 -1.26 2.08
CA SER A 33 14.17 -1.23 2.08
C SER A 33 14.74 -0.15 1.14
N ASN A 34 14.01 0.17 0.07
CA ASN A 34 14.33 1.27 -0.83
C ASN A 34 13.89 2.65 -0.28
N GLY A 35 13.36 2.75 0.94
CA GLY A 35 13.00 4.01 1.58
C GLY A 35 11.62 4.56 1.21
N HIS A 36 10.74 3.71 0.67
CA HIS A 36 9.31 4.04 0.58
C HIS A 36 8.61 3.78 1.91
N GLU A 37 7.49 4.45 2.15
CA GLU A 37 6.68 4.30 3.36
C GLU A 37 5.42 3.48 3.08
N ILE A 38 4.93 2.78 4.12
CA ILE A 38 3.65 2.07 4.09
C ILE A 38 2.68 2.74 5.05
N GLY A 39 1.56 3.20 4.50
CA GLY A 39 0.41 3.71 5.24
C GLY A 39 -0.72 2.69 5.31
N ASN A 40 -1.61 2.84 6.29
CA ASN A 40 -2.78 1.98 6.45
C ASN A 40 -3.96 2.49 5.59
N HIS A 41 -4.50 1.67 4.69
CA HIS A 41 -5.68 1.98 3.89
C HIS A 41 -6.96 1.26 4.34
N THR A 42 -7.12 1.09 5.65
CA THR A 42 -8.13 0.25 6.31
C THR A 42 -7.92 -1.25 6.07
N LEU A 43 -8.69 -2.09 6.78
CA LEU A 43 -8.62 -3.54 6.62
C LEU A 43 -9.32 -4.05 5.37
N ASN A 44 -10.49 -3.49 5.04
CA ASN A 44 -11.39 -4.00 4.00
C ASN A 44 -11.75 -2.97 2.93
N HIS A 45 -11.21 -1.75 3.01
CA HIS A 45 -11.51 -0.64 2.10
C HIS A 45 -13.03 -0.38 1.94
N PRO A 46 -13.77 -0.08 3.03
CA PRO A 46 -15.20 0.14 2.93
C PRO A 46 -15.48 1.38 2.08
N CYS A 47 -16.13 1.20 0.92
CA CYS A 47 -16.53 2.31 0.06
C CYS A 47 -17.48 3.25 0.81
N THR A 48 -17.12 4.53 0.93
CA THR A 48 -17.91 5.57 1.63
C THR A 48 -19.28 5.86 1.00
N GLY A 49 -19.61 5.25 -0.15
CA GLY A 49 -20.79 5.58 -0.94
C GLY A 49 -22.15 5.00 -0.57
N ASN A 50 -22.33 3.93 0.23
CA ASN A 50 -23.69 3.33 0.24
C ASN A 50 -24.37 2.66 1.46
N PHE A 51 -23.88 2.54 2.71
CA PHE A 51 -24.68 1.92 3.82
C PHE A 51 -24.23 2.25 5.26
N ASP A 52 -25.11 2.07 6.25
CA ASP A 52 -24.93 2.45 7.67
C ASP A 52 -24.07 1.48 8.53
N TRP A 53 -23.67 0.31 8.05
CA TRP A 53 -23.00 -0.73 8.86
C TRP A 53 -21.59 -1.12 8.41
N LYS A 54 -20.95 -0.36 7.52
CA LYS A 54 -19.75 -0.76 6.73
C LYS A 54 -18.65 -1.45 7.55
N ARG A 55 -18.65 -2.78 7.51
CA ARG A 55 -17.61 -3.70 7.97
C ARG A 55 -16.88 -4.28 6.77
#